data_AF-W0PLZ8-F1
#
_entry.id   AF-W0PLZ8-F1
#
_cell.length_a   1.000
_cell.length_b   1.000
_cell.length_c   1.000
_cell.angle_alpha   90.00
_cell.angle_beta   90.00
_cell.angle_gamma   90.00
#
_symmetry.space_group_name_H-M   'P 1'
#
loop_
_entity.id
_entity.type
_entity.pdbx_description
1 polymer ?
#
loop_
_entity_poly.entity_id
_entity_poly.type
_entity_poly.pdbx_seq_one_letter_code
_entity_poly.pdbx_strand_id
1 'polypeptide(L)'
;MSKRPVPELIDEDNPEWGPEEFARARPFPKVVAERFGDKTAQAMIRPRGRPKAARTKVPVSLRIDADTLQAWKATGKGWQTPIG
;
A
#
# COMPACT_ATOMS: atom_id res chain seq x y z
N MET A 1 -1.33 -13.28 2.04
CA MET A 1 -1.69 -13.77 0.69
C MET A 1 -0.94 -15.07 0.45
N SER A 2 -1.64 -16.15 0.13
CA SER A 2 -1.01 -17.44 -0.17
C SER A 2 -0.18 -17.29 -1.45
N LYS A 3 1.11 -17.66 -1.40
CA LYS A 3 2.02 -17.58 -2.56
C LYS A 3 1.84 -18.73 -3.56
N ARG A 4 0.83 -19.58 -3.38
CA ARG A 4 0.65 -20.75 -4.23
C ARG A 4 0.03 -20.31 -5.57
N PRO A 5 0.63 -20.68 -6.71
CA PRO A 5 0.02 -20.43 -8.01
C PRO A 5 -1.32 -21.17 -8.11
N VAL A 6 -2.28 -20.54 -8.78
CA VAL A 6 -3.58 -21.14 -9.10
C VAL A 6 -3.43 -21.80 -10.47
N PRO A 7 -3.40 -23.14 -10.57
CA PRO A 7 -3.04 -23.84 -11.82
C PRO A 7 -3.94 -23.48 -13.00
N GLU A 8 -5.22 -23.25 -12.74
CA GLU A 8 -6.23 -22.88 -13.75
C GLU A 8 -6.02 -21.50 -14.38
N LEU A 9 -5.16 -20.64 -13.79
CA LEU A 9 -4.83 -19.32 -14.31
C LEU A 9 -3.50 -19.29 -15.09
N ILE A 10 -2.85 -20.45 -15.25
CA ILE A 10 -1.61 -20.55 -16.04
C ILE A 10 -2.01 -20.61 -17.51
N ASP A 11 -1.50 -19.68 -18.30
CA ASP A 11 -1.69 -19.62 -19.75
C ASP A 11 -0.60 -20.46 -20.44
N GLU A 12 -0.97 -21.60 -21.02
CA GLU A 12 -0.04 -22.51 -21.71
C GLU A 12 0.54 -21.91 -23.01
N ASP A 13 -0.13 -20.90 -23.59
CA ASP A 13 0.33 -20.22 -24.80
C ASP A 13 1.35 -19.11 -24.51
N ASN A 14 1.50 -18.69 -23.25
CA ASN A 14 2.49 -17.68 -22.87
C ASN A 14 3.86 -18.32 -22.66
N PRO A 15 4.87 -18.05 -23.52
CA PRO A 15 6.17 -18.68 -23.40
C PRO A 15 6.89 -18.25 -22.12
N GLU A 16 7.74 -19.14 -21.60
CA GLU A 16 8.64 -18.81 -20.50
C GLU A 16 9.64 -17.72 -20.93
N TRP A 17 9.82 -16.72 -20.06
CA TRP A 17 10.76 -15.63 -20.35
C TRP A 17 12.18 -16.04 -19.98
N GLY A 18 13.10 -15.93 -20.94
CA GLY A 18 14.52 -16.16 -20.75
C GLY A 18 15.30 -14.88 -20.40
N PRO A 19 16.62 -15.00 -20.15
CA PRO A 19 17.47 -13.87 -19.81
C PRO A 19 17.51 -12.77 -20.89
N GLU A 20 17.41 -13.14 -22.17
CA GLU A 20 17.41 -12.19 -23.28
C GLU A 20 16.11 -11.36 -23.31
N GLU A 21 14.97 -11.98 -23.02
CA GLU A 21 13.67 -11.31 -22.91
C GLU A 21 13.69 -10.29 -21.77
N PHE A 22 14.21 -10.68 -20.61
CA PHE A 22 14.39 -9.76 -19.48
C PHE A 22 15.35 -8.62 -19.81
N ALA A 23 16.44 -8.89 -20.54
CA ALA A 23 17.39 -7.86 -20.96
C ALA A 23 16.76 -6.83 -21.92
N ARG A 24 15.82 -7.26 -22.77
CA ARG A 24 15.08 -6.38 -23.68
C ARG A 24 13.86 -5.71 -23.03
N ALA A 25 13.47 -6.12 -21.82
CA ALA A 25 12.31 -5.58 -21.14
C ALA A 25 12.48 -4.07 -20.86
N ARG A 26 11.42 -3.30 -21.10
CA ARG A 26 11.42 -1.85 -20.89
C ARG A 26 10.67 -1.50 -19.59
N PRO A 27 11.09 -0.45 -18.85
CA PRO A 27 10.37 -0.03 -17.66
C PRO A 27 8.91 0.30 -17.96
N PHE A 28 8.00 -0.27 -17.16
CA PHE A 28 6.55 -0.08 -17.33
C PHE A 28 6.13 1.40 -17.42
N PRO A 29 6.65 2.35 -16.60
CA PRO A 29 6.31 3.76 -16.73
C PRO A 29 6.57 4.36 -18.11
N LYS A 30 7.67 3.95 -18.75
CA LYS A 30 8.07 4.44 -20.08
C LYS A 30 7.15 3.90 -21.16
N VAL A 31 6.87 2.60 -21.13
CA VAL A 31 6.01 1.94 -22.12
C VAL A 31 4.56 2.46 -22.06
N VAL A 32 4.04 2.68 -20.85
CA VAL A 32 2.67 3.18 -20.68
C VAL A 32 2.53 4.63 -21.15
N ALA A 33 3.52 5.49 -20.89
CA ALA A 33 3.53 6.86 -21.41
C ALA A 33 3.56 6.89 -22.95
N GLU A 34 4.44 6.09 -23.57
CA GLU A 34 4.52 5.96 -25.03
C GLU A 34 3.20 5.44 -25.63
N ARG A 35 2.50 4.51 -24.97
CA ARG A 35 1.33 3.83 -25.53
C ARG A 35 0.00 4.53 -25.27
N PHE A 36 -0.13 5.21 -24.14
CA PHE A 36 -1.41 5.77 -23.66
C PHE A 36 -1.35 7.29 -23.38
N GLY A 37 -0.19 7.92 -23.59
CA GLY A 37 0.05 9.33 -23.32
C GLY A 37 0.31 9.65 -21.85
N ASP A 38 0.95 10.80 -21.60
CA ASP A 38 1.47 11.18 -20.28
C ASP A 38 0.38 11.25 -19.20
N LYS A 39 -0.79 11.80 -19.55
CA LYS A 39 -1.90 11.98 -18.59
C LYS A 39 -2.44 10.65 -18.09
N THR A 40 -2.62 9.68 -18.98
CA THR A 40 -3.12 8.33 -18.65
C THR A 40 -2.06 7.56 -17.87
N ALA A 41 -0.80 7.63 -18.31
CA ALA A 41 0.31 7.00 -17.61
C ALA A 41 0.45 7.52 -16.19
N GLN A 42 0.37 8.84 -15.98
CA GLN A 42 0.45 9.45 -14.66
C GLN A 42 -0.68 8.97 -13.74
N ALA A 43 -1.90 8.78 -14.26
CA ALA A 43 -3.01 8.24 -13.49
C ALA A 43 -2.81 6.76 -13.11
N MET A 44 -2.23 5.94 -13.99
CA MET A 44 -1.95 4.51 -13.74
C MET A 44 -0.79 4.28 -12.77
N ILE A 45 0.25 5.11 -12.84
CA ILE A 45 1.47 4.97 -12.03
C ILE A 45 1.30 5.58 -10.63
N ARG A 46 0.37 6.54 -10.47
CA ARG A 46 0.17 7.23 -9.20
C ARG A 46 -0.15 6.25 -8.07
N PRO A 47 0.61 6.28 -6.95
CA PRO A 47 0.33 5.43 -5.81
C PRO A 47 -1.07 5.73 -5.27
N ARG A 48 -1.86 4.67 -5.09
CA ARG A 48 -3.23 4.75 -4.57
C ARG A 48 -3.18 4.80 -3.04
N GLY A 49 -4.17 5.44 -2.43
CA GLY A 49 -4.34 5.50 -0.97
C GLY A 49 -4.08 6.87 -0.37
N ARG A 50 -4.09 6.95 0.96
CA ARG A 50 -3.85 8.21 1.69
C ARG A 50 -2.45 8.72 1.34
N PRO A 51 -2.29 10.02 1.03
CA PRO A 51 -0.97 10.62 0.89
C PRO A 51 -0.11 10.29 2.12
N LYS A 52 1.16 9.97 1.88
CA LYS A 52 2.11 9.72 2.97
C LYS A 52 2.13 10.95 3.88
N ALA A 53 1.80 10.77 5.15
CA ALA A 53 1.89 11.86 6.11
C ALA A 53 3.36 12.25 6.30
N ALA A 54 3.65 13.55 6.30
CA ALA A 54 5.01 14.05 6.55
C ALA A 54 5.53 13.63 7.95
N ARG A 55 4.62 13.56 8.93
CA ARG A 55 4.89 13.07 10.28
C ARG A 55 3.79 12.08 10.68
N THR A 56 4.17 10.85 10.95
CA THR A 56 3.27 9.82 11.48
C THR A 56 3.29 9.85 13.01
N LYS A 57 2.17 9.49 13.64
CA LYS A 57 2.16 9.23 15.08
C LYS A 57 3.00 7.99 15.35
N VAL A 58 3.81 8.02 16.40
CA VAL A 58 4.60 6.86 16.84
C VAL A 58 3.72 6.00 17.75
N PRO A 59 3.51 4.71 17.46
CA PRO A 59 2.81 3.83 18.38
C PRO A 59 3.66 3.62 19.63
N VAL A 60 3.07 3.84 20.81
CA VAL A 60 3.71 3.61 22.11
C VAL A 60 2.89 2.60 22.90
N SER A 61 3.58 1.72 23.64
CA SER A 61 2.96 0.82 24.60
C SER A 61 3.18 1.37 26.01
N LEU A 62 2.10 1.64 26.74
CA LEU A 62 2.13 2.17 28.10
C LEU A 62 1.16 1.37 28.97
N ARG A 63 1.51 1.19 30.25
CA ARG A 63 0.60 0.70 31.28
C ARG A 63 0.05 1.90 32.05
N ILE A 64 -1.27 1.96 32.18
CA ILE A 64 -1.99 2.99 32.92
C ILE A 64 -2.75 2.28 34.05
N ASP A 65 -2.81 2.94 35.21
CA ASP A 65 -3.62 2.49 36.33
C ASP A 65 -5.10 2.32 35.93
N ALA A 66 -5.77 1.34 36.54
CA ALA A 66 -7.12 0.96 36.16
C ALA A 66 -8.14 2.09 36.42
N ASP A 67 -8.04 2.77 37.56
CA ASP A 67 -8.99 3.82 37.94
C ASP A 67 -8.83 5.04 37.04
N THR A 68 -7.58 5.37 36.70
CA THR A 68 -7.26 6.44 35.75
C THR A 68 -7.84 6.16 34.37
N LEU A 69 -7.70 4.92 33.87
CA LEU A 69 -8.23 4.52 32.57
C LEU A 69 -9.77 4.60 32.53
N GLN A 70 -10.44 4.24 33.62
CA GLN A 70 -11.90 4.34 33.72
C GLN A 70 -12.38 5.79 33.73
N ALA A 71 -11.70 6.66 34.49
CA ALA A 71 -12.00 8.09 34.49
C ALA A 71 -11.92 8.71 33.09
N TRP A 72 -10.92 8.33 32.28
CA TRP A 72 -10.82 8.80 30.90
C TRP A 72 -11.92 8.23 30.01
N LYS A 73 -12.21 6.92 30.08
CA LYS A 73 -13.30 6.32 29.30
C LYS A 73 -14.66 6.98 29.56
N ALA A 74 -14.88 7.46 30.79
CA ALA A 74 -16.09 8.17 31.17
C ALA A 74 -16.27 9.52 30.45
N THR A 75 -15.21 10.11 29.87
CA THR A 75 -15.31 11.36 29.09
C THR A 75 -15.94 11.16 27.71
N GLY A 76 -16.22 9.92 27.31
CA GLY A 76 -16.97 9.60 26.09
C GLY A 76 -16.12 9.41 24.84
N LYS A 77 -16.74 9.59 23.67
CA LYS A 77 -16.12 9.29 22.37
C LYS A 77 -14.86 10.14 22.18
N GLY A 78 -13.74 9.48 21.91
CA GLY A 78 -12.44 10.15 21.73
C GLY A 78 -11.56 10.21 22.97
N TRP A 79 -11.92 9.56 24.08
CA TRP A 79 -11.15 9.53 25.34
C TRP A 79 -9.65 9.17 25.21
N GLN A 80 -9.24 8.50 24.13
CA GLN A 80 -7.84 8.15 23.86
C GLN A 80 -7.01 9.34 23.31
N THR A 81 -7.66 10.43 22.94
CA THR A 81 -7.01 11.64 22.43
C THR A 81 -7.21 12.74 23.46
N PRO A 82 -6.15 13.16 24.18
CA PRO A 82 -6.21 14.43 24.90
C PRO A 82 -6.57 15.51 23.87
N ILE A 83 -7.58 16.32 24.14
CA ILE A 83 -7.91 17.47 23.29
C ILE A 83 -6.67 18.38 23.31
N GLY A 84 -5.94 18.43 22.19
CA GLY A 84 -4.70 19.17 22.00
C GLY A 84 -4.30 19.18 20.55
#